data_AF-A0A562R8X8-F1
#
_entry.id   AF-A0A562R8X8-F1
#
_cell.length_a   1.000
_cell.length_b   1.000
_cell.length_c   1.000
_cell.angle_alpha   90.00
_cell.angle_beta   90.00
_cell.angle_gamma   90.00
#
_symmetry.space_group_name_H-M   'P 1'
#
loop_
_entity.id
_entity.type
_entity.pdbx_description
1 polymer ?
#
loop_
_entity_poly.entity_id
_entity_poly.type
_entity_poly.pdbx_seq_one_letter_code
_entity_poly.pdbx_strand_id
1 'polypeptide(L)'
;MNMIVLMTAAGAPLAMLGLSTPVAPERSCIFMVHPQITSAVFESKEGKIVFPDRPTEYPCSYAKVKGGTGIAFTNQNGWRFVVSIGKGDEGTWKASLADDSVSGRAFSPFGDGK
;
A
#
# COMPACT_ATOMS: atom_id res chain seq x y z
N MET A 1 -8.06 4.38 -12.73
CA MET A 1 -6.70 4.16 -12.19
C MET A 1 -6.86 3.38 -10.90
N ASN A 2 -6.23 2.21 -10.77
CA ASN A 2 -6.36 1.37 -9.59
C ASN A 2 -5.38 1.88 -8.54
N MET A 3 -5.86 2.66 -7.57
CA MET A 3 -5.03 3.35 -6.59
C MET A 3 -5.53 3.05 -5.19
N ILE A 4 -4.61 2.85 -4.26
CA ILE A 4 -4.91 2.71 -2.83
C ILE A 4 -4.11 3.75 -2.05
N VAL A 5 -4.78 4.49 -1.20
CA VAL A 5 -4.14 5.41 -0.25
C VAL A 5 -3.73 4.64 0.99
N LEU A 6 -2.46 4.75 1.36
CA LEU A 6 -1.94 4.28 2.64
C LEU A 6 -1.83 5.48 3.58
N MET A 7 -2.25 5.27 4.82
CA MET A 7 -2.19 6.23 5.91
C MET A 7 -1.50 5.58 7.11
N THR A 8 -0.95 6.38 8.02
CA THR A 8 -0.48 5.88 9.33
C THR A 8 -1.64 5.30 10.14
N ALA A 9 -1.34 4.62 11.24
CA ALA A 9 -2.38 4.13 12.15
C ALA A 9 -3.28 5.27 12.70
N ALA A 10 -2.71 6.46 12.87
CA ALA A 10 -3.44 7.67 13.28
C ALA A 10 -4.25 8.32 12.15
N GLY A 11 -4.20 7.78 10.92
CA GLY A 11 -4.93 8.31 9.77
C GLY A 11 -4.23 9.46 9.03
N ALA A 12 -2.96 9.74 9.33
CA ALA A 12 -2.22 10.74 8.58
C ALA A 12 -1.86 10.19 7.18
N PRO A 13 -2.04 10.97 6.08
CA PRO A 13 -1.69 10.52 4.75
C PRO A 13 -0.21 10.17 4.62
N LEU A 14 0.07 9.01 4.03
CA LEU A 14 1.43 8.49 3.88
C LEU A 14 1.79 8.34 2.40
N ALA A 15 1.17 7.42 1.69
CA ALA A 15 1.52 7.11 0.30
C ALA A 15 0.29 6.77 -0.54
N MET A 16 0.48 6.75 -1.85
CA MET A 16 -0.45 6.15 -2.80
C MET A 16 0.23 4.95 -3.45
N LEU A 17 -0.42 3.79 -3.41
CA LEU A 17 -0.03 2.60 -4.15
C LEU A 17 -0.75 2.61 -5.49
N GLY A 18 -0.02 2.88 -6.57
CA GLY A 18 -0.51 2.75 -7.93
C GLY A 18 -0.39 1.31 -8.40
N LEU A 19 -1.45 0.77 -9.00
CA LEU A 19 -1.48 -0.57 -9.58
C LEU A 19 -1.61 -0.46 -11.10
N SER A 20 -0.81 -1.24 -11.83
CA SER A 20 -0.95 -1.38 -13.28
C SER A 20 -2.35 -1.87 -13.66
N THR A 21 -2.77 -1.57 -14.90
CA THR A 21 -4.08 -2.00 -15.45
C THR A 21 -4.24 -3.53 -15.37
N PRO A 22 -5.49 -4.03 -15.28
CA PRO A 22 -5.76 -5.35 -14.71
C PRO A 22 -5.46 -6.49 -15.69
N VAL A 23 -4.38 -7.22 -15.43
CA VAL A 23 -4.27 -8.64 -15.80
C VAL A 23 -3.89 -9.38 -14.52
N ALA A 24 -4.82 -10.16 -13.97
CA ALA A 24 -4.52 -11.04 -12.84
C ALA A 24 -3.72 -12.26 -13.34
N PRO A 25 -2.90 -12.94 -12.49
CA PRO A 25 -2.77 -12.77 -11.03
C PRO A 25 -1.63 -11.84 -10.55
N GLU A 26 -0.70 -11.49 -11.44
CA GLU A 26 0.48 -10.68 -11.13
C GLU A 26 0.39 -9.30 -11.79
N ARG A 27 0.58 -8.25 -10.99
CA ARG A 27 0.57 -6.86 -11.43
C ARG A 27 1.88 -6.19 -11.03
N SER A 28 2.24 -5.09 -11.69
CA SER A 28 3.22 -4.17 -11.12
C SER A 28 2.50 -3.17 -10.22
N CYS A 29 3.09 -2.87 -9.06
CA CYS A 29 2.69 -1.72 -8.26
C CYS A 29 3.86 -0.79 -7.96
N ILE A 30 3.55 0.49 -7.78
CA ILE A 30 4.52 1.51 -7.43
C ILE A 30 4.00 2.35 -6.28
N PHE A 31 4.89 2.69 -5.35
CA PHE A 31 4.60 3.71 -4.36
C PHE A 31 4.82 5.10 -4.94
N MET A 32 3.85 5.97 -4.72
CA MET A 32 3.89 7.39 -5.00
C MET A 32 3.70 8.16 -3.70
N VAL A 33 4.38 9.29 -3.57
CA VAL A 33 4.22 10.17 -2.41
C VAL A 33 2.80 10.72 -2.38
N HIS A 34 2.12 10.64 -1.24
CA HIS A 34 0.82 11.27 -1.10
C HIS A 34 1.00 12.81 -1.09
N PRO A 35 0.23 13.59 -1.87
CA PRO A 35 0.45 15.04 -2.01
C PRO A 35 0.26 15.82 -0.70
N GLN A 36 -0.49 15.25 0.25
CA GLN A 36 -0.73 15.84 1.58
C GLN A 36 0.17 15.25 2.69
N ILE A 37 1.22 14.49 2.32
CA ILE A 37 2.17 14.01 3.33
C ILE A 37 2.85 15.20 4.02
N THR A 38 3.10 15.09 5.32
CA THR A 38 3.88 16.07 6.08
C THR A 38 5.32 15.60 6.20
N SER A 39 6.27 16.53 6.43
CA SER A 39 7.68 16.16 6.68
C SER A 39 7.83 15.21 7.86
N ALA A 40 7.04 15.40 8.92
CA ALA A 40 7.05 14.52 10.08
C ALA A 40 6.63 13.08 9.75
N VAL A 41 5.65 12.89 8.86
CA VAL A 41 5.24 11.55 8.40
C VAL A 41 6.25 10.96 7.42
N PHE A 42 6.84 11.78 6.55
CA PHE A 42 7.89 11.33 5.63
C PHE A 42 9.14 10.83 6.38
N GLU A 43 9.54 11.52 7.45
CA GLU A 43 10.70 11.16 8.28
C GLU A 43 10.39 10.07 9.32
N SER A 44 9.12 9.70 9.48
CA SER A 44 8.69 8.67 10.42
C SER A 44 9.19 7.29 10.02
N LYS A 45 9.05 6.32 10.93
CA LYS A 45 9.37 4.92 10.65
C LYS A 45 8.57 4.39 9.46
N GLU A 46 7.27 4.65 9.41
CA GLU A 46 6.40 4.28 8.30
C GLU A 46 6.84 4.93 6.99
N GLY A 47 7.18 6.23 7.03
CA GLY A 47 7.74 6.97 5.90
C GLY A 47 8.96 6.29 5.29
N LYS A 48 9.97 6.01 6.12
CA LYS A 48 11.22 5.36 5.69
C LYS A 48 11.04 3.92 5.17
N ILE A 49 10.00 3.21 5.62
CA ILE A 49 9.69 1.85 5.15
C ILE A 49 8.94 1.89 3.81
N VAL A 50 7.99 2.81 3.66
CA VAL A 50 7.14 2.94 2.47
C VAL A 50 7.85 3.64 1.31
N PHE A 51 8.74 4.60 1.60
CA PHE A 51 9.55 5.31 0.61
C PHE A 51 10.99 4.82 0.66
N PRO A 52 11.30 3.79 -0.11
CA PRO A 52 12.66 3.28 -0.20
C PRO A 52 13.52 4.18 -1.09
N ASP A 53 14.84 4.01 -1.02
CA ASP A 53 15.85 4.89 -1.60
C ASP A 53 15.68 5.16 -3.11
N ARG A 54 15.00 4.26 -3.84
CA ARG A 54 14.73 4.41 -5.27
C ARG A 54 13.28 4.07 -5.59
N PRO A 55 12.53 4.95 -6.27
CA PRO A 55 11.21 4.60 -6.77
C PRO A 55 11.36 3.51 -7.83
N THR A 56 10.78 2.34 -7.56
CA THR A 56 10.79 1.19 -8.46
C THR A 56 9.41 0.53 -8.47
N GLU A 57 9.08 -0.12 -9.58
CA GLU A 57 7.90 -0.98 -9.63
C GLU A 57 8.20 -2.33 -8.96
N TYR A 58 7.21 -2.85 -8.24
CA TYR A 58 7.28 -4.13 -7.54
C TYR A 58 6.29 -5.12 -8.14
N PRO A 59 6.70 -6.39 -8.32
CA PRO A 59 5.74 -7.46 -8.57
C PRO A 59 4.79 -7.59 -7.37
N CYS A 60 3.49 -7.48 -7.63
CA CYS A 60 2.46 -7.62 -6.61
C CYS A 60 1.39 -8.64 -7.01
N SER A 61 1.01 -9.47 -6.04
CA SER A 61 -0.11 -10.38 -6.18
C SER A 61 -1.40 -9.64 -5.83
N TYR A 62 -2.42 -9.77 -6.68
CA TYR A 62 -3.75 -9.22 -6.44
C TYR A 62 -4.77 -10.34 -6.35
N ALA A 63 -5.44 -10.47 -5.20
CA ALA A 63 -6.43 -11.51 -4.96
C ALA A 63 -7.76 -10.92 -4.50
N LYS A 64 -8.84 -11.20 -5.25
CA LYS A 64 -10.20 -10.99 -4.75
C LYS A 64 -10.54 -12.12 -3.78
N VAL A 65 -10.88 -11.76 -2.55
CA VAL A 65 -11.30 -12.68 -1.48
C VAL A 65 -12.75 -12.39 -1.10
N LYS A 66 -13.43 -13.35 -0.45
CA LYS A 66 -14.87 -13.24 -0.10
C LYS A 66 -15.22 -11.97 0.72
N GLY A 67 -14.23 -11.37 1.39
CA GLY A 67 -14.34 -10.15 2.19
C GLY A 67 -13.86 -8.84 1.53
N GLY A 68 -13.30 -8.89 0.31
CA GLY A 68 -12.72 -7.71 -0.35
C GLY A 68 -11.49 -8.07 -1.19
N THR A 69 -10.50 -7.19 -1.20
CA THR A 69 -9.30 -7.33 -2.03
C THR A 69 -8.06 -7.38 -1.16
N GLY A 70 -7.21 -8.38 -1.41
CA GLY A 70 -5.88 -8.51 -0.83
C GLY A 70 -4.80 -8.22 -1.85
N ILE A 71 -3.79 -7.44 -1.45
CA ILE A 71 -2.61 -7.15 -2.25
C ILE A 71 -1.40 -7.46 -1.41
N ALA A 72 -0.40 -8.09 -2.03
CA ALA A 72 0.83 -8.37 -1.33
C ALA A 72 2.03 -8.26 -2.27
N PHE A 73 3.11 -7.69 -1.75
CA PHE A 73 4.38 -7.53 -2.48
C PHE A 73 5.54 -7.43 -1.49
N THR A 74 6.74 -7.34 -2.00
CA THR A 74 7.95 -7.07 -1.21
C THR A 74 8.69 -5.92 -1.88
N ASN A 75 9.03 -4.88 -1.11
CA ASN A 75 9.84 -3.79 -1.67
C ASN A 75 11.32 -4.20 -1.78
N GLN A 76 12.14 -3.37 -2.41
CA GLN A 76 13.58 -3.62 -2.58
C GLN A 76 14.37 -3.69 -1.26
N ASN A 77 13.84 -3.11 -0.18
CA ASN A 77 14.45 -3.18 1.14
C ASN A 77 14.04 -4.46 1.89
N GLY A 78 13.35 -5.40 1.22
CA GLY A 78 12.95 -6.69 1.77
C GLY A 78 11.67 -6.67 2.62
N TRP A 79 11.02 -5.51 2.77
CA TRP A 79 9.79 -5.40 3.55
C TRP A 79 8.64 -6.05 2.81
N ARG A 80 8.01 -7.05 3.46
CA ARG A 80 6.81 -7.70 2.99
C ARG A 80 5.60 -6.83 3.28
N PHE A 81 4.93 -6.33 2.26
CA PHE A 81 3.68 -5.58 2.37
C PHE A 81 2.48 -6.49 2.16
N VAL A 82 1.47 -6.30 3.00
CA VAL A 82 0.13 -6.87 2.85
C VAL A 82 -0.88 -5.75 3.03
N VAL A 83 -1.73 -5.54 2.04
CA VAL A 83 -2.79 -4.54 2.02
C VAL A 83 -4.13 -5.27 1.85
N SER A 84 -5.08 -4.97 2.72
CA SER A 84 -6.41 -5.58 2.71
C SER A 84 -7.46 -4.48 2.64
N ILE A 85 -8.27 -4.47 1.58
CA ILE A 85 -9.39 -3.54 1.37
C ILE A 85 -10.71 -4.30 1.50
N GLY A 86 -11.59 -3.84 2.37
CA GLY A 86 -12.92 -4.43 2.59
C GLY A 86 -13.99 -3.92 1.62
N LYS A 87 -15.23 -4.38 1.79
CA LYS A 87 -16.39 -4.03 0.94
C LYS A 87 -16.87 -2.57 1.01
N GLY A 88 -16.30 -1.75 1.90
CA GLY A 88 -16.57 -0.32 2.03
C GLY A 88 -15.39 0.55 1.62
N ASP A 89 -14.48 0.01 0.82
CA ASP A 89 -13.25 0.64 0.34
C ASP A 89 -12.23 1.03 1.42
N GLU A 90 -12.57 0.88 2.70
CA GLU A 90 -11.65 0.97 3.83
C GLU A 90 -10.90 -0.33 4.07
N GLY A 91 -9.71 -0.20 4.64
CA GLY A 91 -8.82 -1.32 4.86
C GLY A 91 -7.64 -1.00 5.76
N THR A 92 -6.69 -1.92 5.77
CA THR A 92 -5.44 -1.79 6.51
C THR A 92 -4.27 -2.23 5.65
N TRP A 93 -3.08 -1.77 6.01
CA TRP A 93 -1.84 -2.29 5.47
C TRP A 93 -0.89 -2.65 6.61
N LYS A 94 -0.02 -3.62 6.35
CA LYS A 94 1.09 -4.00 7.21
C LYS A 94 2.34 -4.18 6.36
N ALA A 95 3.47 -3.69 6.86
CA ALA A 95 4.79 -4.04 6.37
C ALA A 95 5.55 -4.79 7.46
N SER A 96 6.25 -5.87 7.10
CA SER A 96 7.06 -6.64 8.05
C SER A 96 8.39 -7.06 7.46
N LEU A 97 9.43 -7.06 8.28
CA LEU A 97 10.76 -7.55 7.98
C LEU A 97 11.36 -8.18 9.25
N ALA A 98 11.63 -9.49 9.22
CA ALA A 98 12.07 -10.26 10.39
C ALA A 98 11.14 -10.03 11.60
N ASP A 99 11.67 -9.54 12.73
CA ASP A 99 10.92 -9.28 13.96
C ASP A 99 10.30 -7.86 14.01
N ASP A 100 10.45 -7.08 12.95
CA ASP A 100 9.89 -5.72 12.87
C ASP A 100 8.63 -5.67 12.02
N SER A 101 7.68 -4.83 12.44
CA SER A 101 6.51 -4.51 11.64
C SER A 101 5.95 -3.12 11.91
N VAL A 102 5.29 -2.57 10.89
CA VAL A 102 4.48 -1.36 10.98
C VAL A 102 3.15 -1.60 10.29
N SER A 103 2.12 -0.88 10.72
CA SER A 103 0.79 -0.99 10.13
C SER A 103 0.07 0.34 10.13
N GLY A 104 -0.91 0.47 9.24
CA GLY A 104 -1.75 1.64 9.18
C GLY A 104 -3.06 1.37 8.45
N ARG A 105 -3.77 2.46 8.15
CA ARG A 105 -5.05 2.40 7.44
C ARG A 105 -4.83 2.45 5.94
N ALA A 106 -5.69 1.79 5.18
CA ALA A 106 -5.71 1.83 3.73
C ALA A 106 -7.10 2.23 3.22
N PHE A 107 -7.16 2.87 2.06
CA PHE A 107 -8.41 3.30 1.45
C PHE A 107 -8.36 3.24 -0.08
N SER A 108 -9.41 2.73 -0.72
CA SER A 108 -9.54 2.67 -2.19
C SER A 108 -10.50 3.74 -2.71
N PRO A 109 -10.02 4.94 -3.10
CA PRO A 109 -10.89 6.07 -3.43
C PRO A 109 -11.85 5.86 -4.61
N PHE A 110 -11.54 4.91 -5.49
CA PHE A 110 -12.34 4.64 -6.69
C PHE A 110 -13.12 3.33 -6.63
N GLY A 111 -13.01 2.62 -5.50
CA GLY A 111 -13.55 1.29 -5.32
C GLY A 111 -13.06 0.27 -6.35
N ASP A 112 -13.49 -0.98 -6.19
CA ASP A 112 -13.14 -2.08 -7.10
C ASP A 112 -14.16 -2.17 -8.26
N GLY A 113 -14.53 -1.02 -8.86
CA GLY A 113 -15.55 -0.89 -9.90
C GLY A 113 -16.97 -1.21 -9.40
N LYS A 114 -17.86 -0.22 -9.43
CA LYS A 114 -19.30 -0.53 -9.55
C LYS A 114 -19.61 -0.98 -10.97
#